data_AF-A0A3M8ASM6-F1
#
_entry.id   AF-A0A3M8ASM6-F1
#
_cell.length_a   1.000
_cell.length_b   1.000
_cell.length_c   1.000
_cell.angle_alpha   90.00
_cell.angle_beta   90.00
_cell.angle_gamma   90.00
#
_symmetry.space_group_name_H-M   'P 1'
#
loop_
_entity.id
_entity.type
_entity.pdbx_description
1 polymer ?
#
loop_
_entity_poly.entity_id
_entity_poly.type
_entity_poly.pdbx_seq_one_letter_code
_entity_poly.pdbx_strand_id
1 'polypeptide(L)'
;MSEENRQENQQASQLPAVRQPEQLVPIELPEVHQRFYDKLRAKIEAFIKDKGVNDTVASYILLAPDLFVLLARLLLDKRVGVQSKAVAGVAVAYFITPIDFIPEALVGGFGLLDDVILAVYALRRILVDVDEKIVREHWNGKDDLLAVITKVVKSADDLVGKKIVKKLEETLFRKK
;
A
#
# COMPACT_ATOMS: atom_id res chain seq x y z
N MET A 1 25.50 36.30 41.97
CA MET A 1 25.57 34.97 41.34
C MET A 1 24.53 34.08 42.02
N SER A 2 23.28 34.55 42.11
CA SER A 2 22.21 34.45 41.10
C SER A 2 21.62 33.03 41.08
N GLU A 3 20.67 32.80 42.00
CA GLU A 3 19.86 31.59 42.17
C GLU A 3 18.96 31.28 40.96
N GLU A 4 18.89 32.22 40.01
CA GLU A 4 18.17 32.14 38.74
C GLU A 4 18.70 31.01 37.82
N ASN A 5 20.00 30.70 37.88
CA ASN A 5 20.60 29.60 37.10
C ASN A 5 20.26 28.19 37.61
N ARG A 6 19.61 28.04 38.77
CA ARG A 6 19.19 26.71 39.28
C ARG A 6 17.82 26.28 38.79
N GLN A 7 16.97 27.21 38.35
CA GLN A 7 15.61 26.88 37.90
C GLN A 7 15.53 26.50 36.42
N GLU A 8 16.37 27.09 35.55
CA GLU A 8 16.40 26.72 34.13
C GLU A 8 16.83 25.26 33.91
N ASN A 9 17.71 24.73 34.76
CA ASN A 9 18.19 23.35 34.64
C ASN A 9 17.16 22.29 35.10
N GLN A 10 16.06 22.71 35.74
CA GLN A 10 14.98 21.79 36.16
C GLN A 10 13.87 21.67 35.11
N GLN A 11 13.67 22.67 34.24
CA GLN A 11 12.67 22.63 33.16
C GLN A 11 13.15 21.87 31.91
N ALA A 12 14.47 21.76 31.68
CA ALA A 12 15.00 20.95 30.58
C ALA A 12 14.82 19.43 30.77
N SER A 13 14.38 18.98 31.95
CA SER A 13 14.18 17.56 32.28
C SER A 13 12.77 17.03 31.96
N GLN A 14 11.90 17.83 31.33
CA GLN A 14 10.53 17.45 30.97
C GLN A 14 10.24 17.47 29.46
N LEU A 15 11.26 17.25 28.63
CA LEU A 15 10.97 16.79 27.28
C LEU A 15 10.30 15.40 27.40
N PRO A 16 9.11 15.16 26.83
CA PRO A 16 8.55 13.83 26.78
C PRO A 16 9.61 12.93 26.15
N ALA A 17 10.00 11.87 26.86
CA ALA A 17 10.98 10.91 26.38
C ALA A 17 10.67 10.62 24.92
N VAL A 18 11.61 10.98 24.02
CA VAL A 18 11.55 10.61 22.61
C VAL A 18 11.25 9.13 22.61
N ARG A 19 10.04 8.74 22.20
CA ARG A 19 9.62 7.34 22.19
C ARG A 19 10.69 6.63 21.40
N GLN A 20 11.42 5.72 22.05
CA GLN A 20 12.34 4.83 21.37
C GLN A 20 11.55 4.25 20.19
N PRO A 21 12.09 4.27 18.95
CA PRO A 21 11.37 3.76 17.79
C PRO A 21 10.90 2.37 18.17
N GLU A 22 9.58 2.23 18.24
CA GLU A 22 8.89 1.01 18.68
C GLU A 22 9.61 -0.16 18.05
N GLN A 23 10.25 -0.99 18.88
CA GLN A 23 10.95 -2.18 18.43
C GLN A 23 9.97 -2.93 17.53
N LEU A 24 10.29 -2.98 16.25
CA LEU A 24 9.48 -3.68 15.25
C LEU A 24 9.38 -5.12 15.73
N VAL A 25 8.26 -5.47 16.34
CA VAL A 25 7.98 -6.86 16.71
C VAL A 25 8.01 -7.62 15.39
N PRO A 26 8.96 -8.56 15.19
CA PRO A 26 8.94 -9.39 13.99
C PRO A 26 7.66 -10.21 14.10
N ILE A 27 6.64 -9.86 13.31
CA ILE A 27 5.41 -10.62 13.26
C ILE A 27 5.77 -11.93 12.57
N GLU A 28 5.98 -12.99 13.36
CA GLU A 28 6.16 -14.35 12.88
C GLU A 28 4.86 -14.81 12.21
N LEU A 29 4.76 -14.56 10.91
CA LEU A 29 3.75 -15.17 10.06
C LEU A 29 3.98 -16.69 10.02
N PRO A 30 2.91 -17.52 10.02
CA PRO A 30 3.05 -18.95 9.78
C PRO A 30 3.86 -19.18 8.49
N GLU A 31 4.84 -20.09 8.50
CA GLU A 31 5.85 -20.29 7.43
C GLU A 31 5.26 -20.37 6.00
N VAL A 32 4.02 -20.89 5.89
CA VAL A 32 3.30 -21.02 4.62
C VAL A 32 3.02 -19.67 3.96
N HIS A 33 2.74 -18.62 4.75
CA HIS A 33 2.44 -17.27 4.24
C HIS A 33 3.70 -16.47 3.89
N GLN A 34 4.81 -16.68 4.61
CA GLN A 34 6.10 -16.04 4.30
C GLN A 34 6.60 -16.46 2.92
N ARG A 35 6.55 -17.76 2.61
CA ARG A 35 6.99 -18.28 1.31
C ARG A 35 6.23 -17.70 0.12
N PHE A 36 4.96 -17.34 0.29
CA PHE A 36 4.20 -16.68 -0.78
C PHE A 36 4.60 -15.21 -0.94
N TYR A 37 4.73 -14.49 0.18
CA TYR A 37 5.19 -13.10 0.20
C TYR A 37 6.57 -12.94 -0.44
N ASP A 38 7.54 -13.75 -0.02
CA ASP A 38 8.91 -13.66 -0.52
C ASP A 38 8.97 -13.96 -2.01
N LYS A 39 8.18 -14.93 -2.49
CA LYS A 39 8.07 -15.24 -3.92
C LYS A 39 7.41 -14.12 -4.72
N LEU A 40 6.35 -13.52 -4.18
CA LEU A 40 5.65 -12.41 -4.83
C LEU A 40 6.57 -11.20 -4.96
N ARG A 41 7.23 -10.83 -3.86
CA ARG A 41 8.20 -9.73 -3.83
C ARG A 41 9.37 -9.98 -4.78
N ALA A 42 9.98 -11.17 -4.74
CA ALA A 42 11.08 -11.52 -5.63
C ALA A 42 10.67 -11.50 -7.11
N LYS A 43 9.46 -11.96 -7.44
CA LYS A 43 8.93 -11.91 -8.81
C LYS A 43 8.72 -10.46 -9.28
N ILE A 44 8.18 -9.61 -8.42
CA ILE A 44 8.01 -8.18 -8.68
C ILE A 44 9.36 -7.49 -8.90
N GLU A 45 10.33 -7.72 -8.02
CA GLU A 45 11.67 -7.14 -8.13
C GLU A 45 12.39 -7.62 -9.41
N ALA A 46 12.24 -8.89 -9.78
CA ALA A 46 12.75 -9.43 -11.03
C ALA A 46 12.09 -8.78 -12.25
N PHE A 47 10.76 -8.59 -12.23
CA PHE A 47 10.03 -7.92 -13.31
C PHE A 47 10.47 -6.46 -13.51
N ILE A 48 10.63 -5.70 -12.42
CA ILE A 48 11.10 -4.32 -12.46
C ILE A 48 12.50 -4.24 -13.11
N LYS A 49 13.39 -5.17 -12.75
CA LYS A 49 14.76 -5.25 -13.28
C LYS A 49 14.81 -5.66 -14.76
N ASP A 50 13.93 -6.55 -15.20
CA ASP A 50 13.92 -7.09 -16.57
C ASP A 50 13.24 -6.16 -17.59
N LYS A 51 12.14 -5.50 -17.20
CA LYS A 51 11.28 -4.73 -18.14
C LYS A 51 11.56 -3.24 -18.19
N GLY A 52 12.46 -2.72 -17.36
CA GLY A 52 12.81 -1.29 -17.33
C GLY A 52 11.61 -0.41 -16.93
N VAL A 53 10.98 -0.72 -15.80
CA VAL A 53 9.85 0.05 -15.27
C VAL A 53 10.35 1.38 -14.70
N ASN A 54 9.64 2.48 -14.97
CA ASN A 54 9.95 3.79 -14.39
C ASN A 54 9.96 3.72 -12.85
N ASP A 55 10.95 4.33 -12.21
CA ASP A 55 11.12 4.35 -10.74
C ASP A 55 9.84 4.73 -9.97
N THR A 56 9.05 5.64 -10.53
CA THR A 56 7.75 6.04 -9.97
C THR A 56 6.78 4.86 -9.94
N VAL A 57 6.62 4.16 -11.07
CA VAL A 57 5.72 3.00 -11.19
C VAL A 57 6.24 1.83 -10.35
N ALA A 58 7.56 1.61 -10.36
CA ALA A 58 8.22 0.60 -9.52
C ALA A 58 7.93 0.85 -8.03
N SER A 59 8.00 2.11 -7.56
CA SER A 59 7.71 2.44 -6.16
C SER A 59 6.28 2.11 -5.74
N TYR A 60 5.31 2.21 -6.65
CA TYR A 60 3.92 1.83 -6.38
C TYR A 60 3.72 0.33 -6.40
N ILE A 61 4.30 -0.36 -7.38
CA ILE A 61 4.22 -1.82 -7.50
C ILE A 61 4.79 -2.50 -6.25
N LEU A 62 5.86 -1.94 -5.67
CA LEU A 62 6.46 -2.46 -4.43
C LEU A 62 5.55 -2.37 -3.20
N LEU A 63 4.43 -1.65 -3.27
CA LEU A 63 3.40 -1.64 -2.21
C LEU A 63 2.49 -2.88 -2.27
N ALA A 64 2.39 -3.54 -3.43
CA ALA A 64 1.47 -4.66 -3.65
C ALA A 64 1.63 -5.79 -2.61
N PRO A 65 2.84 -6.25 -2.25
CA PRO A 65 3.01 -7.31 -1.25
C PRO A 65 2.47 -6.92 0.13
N ASP A 66 2.70 -5.68 0.56
CA ASP A 66 2.28 -5.20 1.87
C ASP A 66 0.75 -5.00 1.92
N LEU A 67 0.17 -4.47 0.84
CA LEU A 67 -1.29 -4.35 0.68
C LEU A 67 -1.99 -5.72 0.66
N PHE A 68 -1.42 -6.69 -0.05
CA PHE A 68 -1.92 -8.06 -0.07
C PHE A 68 -1.96 -8.67 1.34
N VAL A 69 -0.85 -8.55 2.09
CA VAL A 69 -0.77 -9.08 3.46
C VAL A 69 -1.78 -8.41 4.38
N LEU A 70 -1.93 -7.08 4.28
CA LEU A 70 -2.95 -6.35 5.04
C LEU A 70 -4.35 -6.89 4.76
N LEU A 71 -4.74 -7.03 3.48
CA LEU A 71 -6.06 -7.53 3.10
C LEU A 71 -6.28 -8.97 3.55
N ALA A 72 -5.28 -9.84 3.40
CA ALA A 72 -5.35 -11.23 3.86
C ALA A 72 -5.52 -11.33 5.38
N ARG A 73 -4.85 -10.46 6.13
CA ARG A 73 -5.00 -10.38 7.59
C ARG A 73 -6.37 -9.89 8.01
N LEU A 74 -6.89 -8.85 7.36
CA LEU A 74 -8.24 -8.33 7.61
C LEU A 74 -9.33 -9.37 7.31
N LEU A 75 -9.10 -10.23 6.31
CA LEU A 75 -10.00 -11.33 6.00
C LEU A 75 -10.13 -12.33 7.16
N LEU A 76 -9.05 -12.52 7.94
CA LEU A 76 -8.98 -13.45 9.06
C LEU A 76 -9.40 -12.83 10.41
N ASP A 77 -9.38 -11.50 10.56
CA ASP A 77 -9.73 -10.86 11.82
C ASP A 77 -11.25 -10.97 12.13
N LYS A 78 -11.58 -11.47 13.32
CA LYS A 78 -12.97 -11.63 13.81
C LYS A 78 -13.73 -10.31 14.00
N ARG A 79 -13.02 -9.19 14.20
CA ARG A 79 -13.57 -7.84 14.36
C ARG A 79 -14.03 -7.23 13.03
N VAL A 80 -13.58 -7.79 11.91
CA VAL A 80 -13.95 -7.33 10.56
C VAL A 80 -15.29 -7.96 10.16
N GLY A 81 -16.26 -7.12 9.81
CA GLY A 81 -17.60 -7.55 9.37
C GLY A 81 -17.58 -8.30 8.03
N VAL A 82 -18.63 -9.09 7.78
CA VAL A 82 -18.72 -9.97 6.59
C VAL A 82 -18.61 -9.21 5.26
N GLN A 83 -19.18 -8.00 5.18
CA GLN A 83 -19.10 -7.16 3.97
C GLN A 83 -17.67 -6.73 3.68
N SER A 84 -16.95 -6.22 4.68
CA SER A 84 -15.54 -5.85 4.57
C SER A 84 -14.65 -7.06 4.27
N LYS A 85 -14.99 -8.24 4.81
CA LYS A 85 -14.33 -9.50 4.45
C LYS A 85 -14.57 -9.89 3.00
N ALA A 86 -15.78 -9.72 2.48
CA ALA A 86 -16.07 -9.98 1.08
C ALA A 86 -15.22 -9.07 0.17
N VAL A 87 -15.13 -7.77 0.48
CA VAL A 87 -14.28 -6.82 -0.24
C VAL A 87 -12.81 -7.22 -0.19
N ALA A 88 -12.29 -7.55 1.00
CA ALA A 88 -10.92 -8.03 1.17
C ALA A 88 -10.68 -9.33 0.39
N GLY A 89 -11.64 -10.25 0.43
CA GLY A 89 -11.58 -11.54 -0.25
C GLY A 89 -11.53 -11.40 -1.76
N VAL A 90 -12.32 -10.48 -2.35
CA VAL A 90 -12.26 -10.18 -3.79
C VAL A 90 -10.90 -9.64 -4.18
N ALA A 91 -10.37 -8.67 -3.43
CA ALA A 91 -9.06 -8.10 -3.71
C ALA A 91 -7.94 -9.15 -3.56
N VAL A 92 -7.97 -9.97 -2.52
CA VAL A 92 -7.00 -11.07 -2.31
C VAL A 92 -7.12 -12.12 -3.40
N ALA A 93 -8.33 -12.47 -3.82
CA ALA A 93 -8.54 -13.42 -4.91
C ALA A 93 -7.89 -12.92 -6.19
N TYR A 94 -8.04 -11.62 -6.51
CA TYR A 94 -7.41 -10.97 -7.65
C TYR A 94 -5.87 -11.06 -7.61
N PHE A 95 -5.24 -10.97 -6.45
CA PHE A 95 -3.77 -11.16 -6.34
C PHE A 95 -3.30 -12.60 -6.61
N ILE A 96 -4.14 -13.60 -6.34
CA ILE A 96 -3.76 -15.03 -6.32
C ILE A 96 -4.16 -15.73 -7.63
N THR A 97 -5.17 -15.22 -8.31
CA THR A 97 -5.66 -15.77 -9.57
C THR A 97 -4.50 -15.87 -10.58
N PRO A 98 -4.23 -17.07 -11.13
CA PRO A 98 -3.08 -17.33 -12.03
C PRO A 98 -3.19 -16.56 -13.35
N ILE A 99 -4.36 -15.96 -13.55
CA ILE A 99 -4.73 -15.10 -14.65
C ILE A 99 -4.33 -13.66 -14.29
N ASP A 100 -4.75 -13.06 -13.17
CA ASP A 100 -4.74 -11.60 -12.89
C ASP A 100 -3.38 -10.87 -12.83
N PHE A 101 -2.26 -11.59 -12.96
CA PHE A 101 -1.07 -11.04 -13.64
C PHE A 101 -1.25 -10.96 -15.18
N ILE A 102 -2.46 -10.71 -15.72
CA ILE A 102 -2.74 -10.82 -17.16
C ILE A 102 -2.27 -9.53 -17.84
N PRO A 103 -1.47 -9.61 -18.91
CA PRO A 103 -0.29 -10.42 -19.11
C PRO A 103 0.92 -9.49 -19.26
N GLU A 104 2.01 -9.83 -18.58
CA GLU A 104 3.35 -9.21 -18.74
C GLU A 104 3.87 -9.21 -20.20
N ALA A 105 3.13 -9.83 -21.12
CA ALA A 105 3.38 -9.88 -22.55
C ALA A 105 2.54 -8.90 -23.42
N LEU A 106 1.41 -8.32 -22.96
CA LEU A 106 0.55 -7.49 -23.84
C LEU A 106 0.58 -5.96 -23.60
N VAL A 107 0.94 -5.45 -22.41
CA VAL A 107 0.69 -4.01 -22.09
C VAL A 107 1.89 -3.25 -21.49
N GLY A 108 3.03 -3.90 -21.22
CA GLY A 108 4.13 -3.27 -20.49
C GLY A 108 3.82 -3.13 -18.98
N GLY A 109 4.70 -2.47 -18.20
CA GLY A 109 4.70 -2.46 -16.73
C GLY A 109 3.48 -1.88 -15.99
N PHE A 110 2.32 -1.77 -16.64
CA PHE A 110 1.07 -1.22 -16.09
C PHE A 110 0.17 -2.25 -15.40
N GLY A 111 0.32 -3.55 -15.66
CA GLY A 111 -0.55 -4.59 -15.07
C GLY A 111 -0.53 -4.59 -13.54
N LEU A 112 0.67 -4.53 -12.95
CA LEU A 112 0.83 -4.52 -11.49
C LEU A 112 0.33 -3.23 -10.80
N LEU A 113 0.19 -2.13 -11.55
CA LEU A 113 -0.33 -0.89 -10.98
C LEU A 113 -1.83 -0.99 -10.72
N ASP A 114 -2.56 -1.76 -11.54
CA ASP A 114 -4.00 -1.97 -11.38
C ASP A 114 -4.31 -2.71 -10.07
N ASP A 115 -3.51 -3.73 -9.73
CA ASP A 115 -3.61 -4.46 -8.46
C ASP A 115 -3.49 -3.55 -7.23
N VAL A 116 -2.50 -2.66 -7.27
CA VAL A 116 -2.23 -1.70 -6.18
C VAL A 116 -3.40 -0.73 -6.03
N ILE A 117 -3.93 -0.25 -7.15
CA ILE A 117 -5.10 0.64 -7.16
C ILE A 117 -6.31 -0.09 -6.58
N LEU A 118 -6.63 -1.30 -7.07
CA LEU A 118 -7.74 -2.12 -6.58
C LEU A 118 -7.62 -2.36 -5.07
N ALA A 119 -6.43 -2.74 -4.59
CA ALA A 119 -6.19 -2.99 -3.18
C ALA A 119 -6.42 -1.74 -2.32
N VAL A 120 -5.97 -0.57 -2.78
CA VAL A 120 -6.19 0.71 -2.09
C VAL A 120 -7.67 1.09 -2.07
N TYR A 121 -8.40 0.89 -3.16
CA TYR A 121 -9.85 1.12 -3.19
C TYR A 121 -10.61 0.15 -2.26
N ALA A 122 -10.20 -1.11 -2.22
CA ALA A 122 -10.72 -2.10 -1.29
C ALA A 122 -10.50 -1.66 0.18
N LEU A 123 -9.29 -1.23 0.52
CA LEU A 123 -8.97 -0.70 1.85
C LEU A 123 -9.78 0.54 2.20
N ARG A 124 -9.92 1.49 1.26
CA ARG A 124 -10.75 2.67 1.45
C ARG A 124 -12.20 2.30 1.76
N ARG A 125 -12.75 1.28 1.08
CA ARG A 125 -14.09 0.78 1.37
C ARG A 125 -14.17 0.10 2.73
N ILE A 126 -13.16 -0.69 3.11
CA ILE A 126 -13.11 -1.37 4.41
C ILE A 126 -13.07 -0.35 5.56
N LEU A 127 -12.29 0.73 5.42
CA LEU A 127 -12.17 1.83 6.39
C LEU A 127 -13.48 2.59 6.63
N VAL A 128 -14.52 2.41 5.80
CA VAL A 128 -15.86 2.95 6.06
C VAL A 128 -16.56 2.19 7.19
N ASP A 129 -16.34 0.87 7.27
CA ASP A 129 -17.06 -0.02 8.20
C ASP A 129 -16.17 -0.58 9.32
N VAL A 130 -14.85 -0.41 9.23
CA VAL A 130 -13.85 -0.95 10.17
C VAL A 130 -13.04 0.19 10.75
N ASP A 131 -12.88 0.17 12.07
CA ASP A 131 -12.03 1.14 12.79
C ASP A 131 -10.61 1.14 12.21
N GLU A 132 -10.12 2.33 11.87
CA GLU A 132 -8.78 2.55 11.33
C GLU A 132 -7.68 1.91 12.20
N LYS A 133 -7.85 1.89 13.52
CA LYS A 133 -6.90 1.25 14.44
C LYS A 133 -6.75 -0.25 14.14
N ILE A 134 -7.85 -0.94 13.88
CA ILE A 134 -7.83 -2.37 13.52
C ILE A 134 -7.07 -2.53 12.21
N VAL A 135 -7.32 -1.68 11.22
CA VAL A 135 -6.62 -1.76 9.93
C VAL A 135 -5.11 -1.51 10.10
N ARG A 136 -4.73 -0.49 10.89
CA ARG A 136 -3.33 -0.16 11.18
C ARG A 136 -2.59 -1.24 11.94
N GLU A 137 -3.24 -1.93 12.88
CA GLU A 137 -2.66 -3.06 13.62
C GLU A 137 -2.15 -4.18 12.68
N HIS A 138 -2.74 -4.32 11.49
CA HIS A 138 -2.36 -5.35 10.52
C HIS A 138 -1.41 -4.85 9.44
N TRP A 139 -1.14 -3.55 9.38
CA TRP A 139 -0.25 -2.94 8.39
C TRP A 139 1.21 -3.24 8.72
N ASN A 140 1.96 -3.69 7.71
CA ASN A 140 3.39 -4.04 7.82
C ASN A 140 4.29 -3.18 6.92
N GLY A 141 3.72 -2.25 6.16
CA GLY A 141 4.50 -1.38 5.28
C GLY A 141 5.28 -0.33 6.07
N LYS A 142 6.35 0.17 5.44
CA LYS A 142 7.26 1.14 6.05
C LYS A 142 6.64 2.53 6.21
N ASP A 143 5.79 2.91 5.26
CA ASP A 143 5.13 4.20 5.22
C ASP A 143 3.81 4.19 5.99
N ASP A 144 3.32 5.37 6.38
CA ASP A 144 1.98 5.50 6.97
C ASP A 144 0.90 5.02 5.98
N LEU A 145 0.00 4.16 6.45
CA LEU A 145 -1.02 3.54 5.61
C LEU A 145 -1.95 4.57 4.94
N LEU A 146 -2.40 5.60 5.66
CA LEU A 146 -3.29 6.61 5.08
C LEU A 146 -2.55 7.47 4.05
N ALA A 147 -1.28 7.77 4.30
CA ALA A 147 -0.43 8.44 3.32
C ALA A 147 -0.27 7.59 2.05
N VAL A 148 -0.06 6.28 2.18
CA VAL A 148 -0.02 5.33 1.05
C VAL A 148 -1.32 5.34 0.27
N ILE A 149 -2.46 5.20 0.95
CA ILE A 149 -3.80 5.23 0.33
C ILE A 149 -3.99 6.54 -0.44
N THR A 150 -3.71 7.67 0.19
CA THR A 150 -3.87 9.01 -0.41
C THR A 150 -2.97 9.18 -1.63
N LYS A 151 -1.71 8.76 -1.54
CA LYS A 151 -0.72 8.85 -2.62
C LYS A 151 -1.14 8.02 -3.84
N VAL A 152 -1.61 6.78 -3.62
CA VAL A 152 -2.05 5.89 -4.69
C VAL A 152 -3.33 6.42 -5.34
N VAL A 153 -4.34 6.85 -4.57
CA VAL A 153 -5.59 7.41 -5.10
C VAL A 153 -5.30 8.63 -5.97
N LYS A 154 -4.52 9.58 -5.47
CA LYS A 154 -4.14 10.77 -6.24
C LYS A 154 -3.42 10.42 -7.54
N SER A 155 -2.51 9.45 -7.48
CA SER A 155 -1.78 9.00 -8.67
C SER A 155 -2.70 8.32 -9.68
N ALA A 156 -3.66 7.53 -9.22
CA ALA A 156 -4.67 6.91 -10.08
C ALA A 156 -5.52 7.96 -10.79
N ASP A 157 -6.00 8.97 -10.05
CA ASP A 157 -6.80 10.07 -10.59
C ASP A 157 -6.01 10.87 -11.65
N ASP A 158 -4.75 11.21 -11.35
CA ASP A 158 -3.86 11.93 -12.27
C ASP A 158 -3.59 11.14 -13.55
N LEU A 159 -3.37 9.82 -13.43
CA LEU A 159 -3.14 8.94 -14.58
C LEU A 159 -4.39 8.80 -15.46
N VAL A 160 -5.56 8.60 -14.83
CA VAL A 160 -6.84 8.52 -15.53
C VAL A 160 -7.15 9.83 -16.24
N GLY A 161 -6.98 10.98 -15.55
CA GLY A 161 -7.17 12.31 -16.13
C GLY A 161 -6.32 12.52 -17.38
N LYS A 162 -5.01 12.26 -17.29
CA LYS A 162 -4.09 12.37 -18.44
C LYS A 162 -4.49 11.47 -19.61
N LYS A 163 -4.91 10.23 -19.33
CA LYS A 163 -5.32 9.27 -20.36
C LYS A 163 -6.61 9.68 -21.07
N ILE A 164 -7.57 10.23 -20.32
CA ILE A 164 -8.82 10.76 -20.88
C ILE A 164 -8.50 11.98 -21.77
N VAL A 165 -7.72 12.93 -21.27
CA VAL A 165 -7.31 14.12 -22.03
C VAL A 165 -6.60 13.71 -23.32
N LYS A 166 -5.61 12.81 -23.26
CA LYS A 166 -4.90 12.33 -24.44
C LYS A 166 -5.83 11.64 -25.45
N LYS A 167 -6.75 10.79 -25.00
CA LYS A 167 -7.75 10.16 -25.89
C LYS A 167 -8.67 11.18 -26.55
N LEU A 168 -9.05 12.23 -25.82
CA LEU A 168 -9.87 13.32 -26.35
C LEU A 168 -9.07 14.11 -27.40
N GLU A 169 -7.83 14.47 -27.12
CA GLU A 169 -6.93 15.12 -28.09
C GLU A 169 -6.78 14.25 -29.34
N GLU A 170 -6.42 12.97 -29.19
CA GLU A 170 -6.31 12.05 -30.32
C GLU A 170 -7.62 11.92 -31.10
N THR A 171 -8.77 11.93 -30.44
CA THR A 171 -10.07 11.78 -31.12
C THR A 171 -10.53 13.08 -31.79
N LEU A 172 -10.27 14.23 -31.17
CA LEU A 172 -10.64 15.57 -31.66
C LEU A 172 -9.69 16.05 -32.76
N PHE A 173 -8.39 15.76 -32.65
CA PHE A 173 -7.38 16.14 -33.63
C PHE A 173 -7.17 15.10 -34.75
N ARG A 174 -7.78 13.90 -34.69
CA ARG A 174 -7.81 12.91 -35.78
C ARG A 174 -8.83 13.24 -36.90
N LYS A 175 -9.19 14.51 -37.06
CA LYS A 175 -9.98 14.98 -38.21
C LYS A 175 -9.17 15.96 -39.07
N LYS A 176 -8.23 15.39 -39.84
CA LYS A 176 -7.90 15.77 -41.22
C LYS A 176 -7.07 14.66 -41.86
#